data_AF-A0A415RPP6-F1
#
_entry.id   AF-A0A415RPP6-F1
#
_cell.length_a   1.000
_cell.length_b   1.000
_cell.length_c   1.000
_cell.angle_alpha   90.00
_cell.angle_beta   90.00
_cell.angle_gamma   90.00
#
_symmetry.space_group_name_H-M   'P 1'
#
loop_
_entity.id
_entity.type
_entity.pdbx_description
1 polymer ?
#
loop_
_entity_poly.entity_id
_entity_poly.type
_entity_poly.pdbx_seq_one_letter_code
_entity_poly.pdbx_strand_id
1 'polypeptide(L)'
;MKKQFIPYIKVFLFILISYLLSSLIIAGAMSLIQFSYHSYHLLICMISYLIIISASFIFFKLNKEKALINASIFALIYALLLSILFIQHWHLSLLLKPLLFLFLNIILIYAKKKQH
;
A
#
# COMPACT_ATOMS: atom_id res chain seq x y z
N MET A 1 1.19 -15.31 20.57
CA MET A 1 1.70 -14.10 19.88
C MET A 1 0.72 -12.94 20.11
N LYS A 2 1.20 -11.76 20.55
CA LYS A 2 0.34 -10.63 20.96
C LYS A 2 -0.62 -10.25 19.82
N LYS A 3 -1.95 -10.32 20.05
CA LYS A 3 -3.03 -10.00 19.07
C LYS A 3 -2.84 -8.68 18.32
N GLN A 4 -2.02 -7.78 18.86
CA GLN A 4 -1.62 -6.49 18.32
C GLN A 4 -0.94 -6.55 16.94
N PHE A 5 -0.24 -7.63 16.58
CA PHE A 5 0.46 -7.73 15.28
C PHE A 5 -0.41 -8.22 14.13
N ILE A 6 -1.56 -8.83 14.43
CA ILE A 6 -2.46 -9.44 13.44
C ILE A 6 -2.89 -8.44 12.35
N PRO A 7 -3.25 -7.17 12.67
CA PRO A 7 -3.61 -6.18 11.65
C PRO A 7 -2.49 -5.90 10.65
N TYR A 8 -1.25 -5.79 11.14
CA TYR A 8 -0.07 -5.53 10.30
C TYR A 8 0.15 -6.68 9.32
N ILE A 9 0.16 -7.91 9.82
CA ILE A 9 0.38 -9.12 9.01
C ILE A 9 -0.70 -9.25 7.93
N LYS A 10 -1.97 -9.05 8.29
CA LYS A 10 -3.09 -9.14 7.34
C LYS A 10 -2.96 -8.12 6.21
N VAL A 11 -2.55 -6.89 6.53
CA VAL A 11 -2.40 -5.82 5.54
C VAL A 11 -1.19 -6.06 4.65
N PHE A 12 -0.06 -6.53 5.21
CA PHE A 12 1.09 -6.95 4.40
C PHE A 12 0.74 -8.11 3.46
N LEU A 13 0.04 -9.13 3.96
CA LEU A 13 -0.40 -10.27 3.16
C LEU A 13 -1.33 -9.81 2.02
N PHE A 14 -2.26 -8.90 2.31
CA PHE A 14 -3.13 -8.30 1.30
C PHE A 14 -2.33 -7.57 0.21
N ILE A 15 -1.37 -6.73 0.60
CA ILE A 15 -0.52 -6.00 -0.36
C ILE A 15 0.27 -6.98 -1.23
N LEU A 16 0.88 -8.00 -0.63
CA LEU A 16 1.68 -9.01 -1.34
C LEU A 16 0.84 -9.78 -2.37
N ILE A 17 -0.30 -10.33 -1.94
CA ILE A 17 -1.22 -11.08 -2.81
C ILE A 17 -1.75 -10.19 -3.93
N SER A 18 -2.09 -8.93 -3.63
CA SER A 18 -2.60 -7.99 -4.63
C SER A 18 -1.55 -7.65 -5.69
N TYR A 19 -0.29 -7.47 -5.30
CA TYR A 19 0.79 -7.27 -6.27
C TYR A 19 1.04 -8.51 -7.12
N LEU A 20 1.02 -9.72 -6.53
CA LEU A 20 1.18 -10.98 -7.27
C LEU A 20 0.05 -11.20 -8.29
N LEU A 21 -1.20 -10.98 -7.90
CA LEU A 21 -2.34 -11.10 -8.82
C LEU A 21 -2.26 -10.06 -9.92
N SER A 22 -1.94 -8.81 -9.56
CA SER A 22 -1.82 -7.72 -10.53
C SER A 22 -0.71 -8.00 -11.54
N SER A 23 0.45 -8.49 -11.10
CA SER A 23 1.56 -8.82 -12.01
C SER A 23 1.20 -9.96 -12.96
N LEU A 24 0.47 -10.99 -12.50
CA LEU A 24 -0.03 -12.07 -13.35
C LEU A 24 -1.01 -11.55 -14.42
N ILE A 25 -1.98 -10.74 -14.01
CA ILE A 25 -2.96 -10.14 -14.94
C ILE A 25 -2.25 -9.28 -15.97
N ILE A 26 -1.32 -8.44 -15.53
CA ILE A 26 -0.55 -7.55 -16.39
C ILE A 26 0.31 -8.36 -17.38
N ALA A 27 1.01 -9.40 -16.92
CA ALA A 27 1.81 -10.26 -17.78
C ALA A 27 0.96 -10.97 -18.84
N GLY A 28 -0.23 -11.47 -18.46
CA GLY A 28 -1.20 -12.04 -19.39
C GLY A 28 -1.76 -11.00 -20.38
N ALA A 29 -2.01 -9.77 -19.94
CA ALA A 29 -2.43 -8.70 -20.84
C ALA A 29 -1.34 -8.34 -21.86
N MET A 30 -0.07 -8.34 -21.44
CA MET A 30 1.07 -8.07 -22.32
C MET A 30 1.28 -9.14 -23.39
N SER A 31 0.95 -10.41 -23.11
CA SER A 31 1.06 -11.47 -24.12
C SER A 31 -0.02 -11.39 -25.19
N LEU A 32 -1.10 -10.63 -24.96
CA LEU A 32 -2.26 -10.53 -25.85
C LEU A 32 -2.34 -9.19 -26.59
N ILE A 33 -1.81 -8.10 -26.01
CA ILE A 33 -1.96 -6.74 -26.54
C ILE A 33 -0.60 -6.02 -26.53
N GLN A 34 -0.21 -5.43 -27.67
CA GLN A 34 0.94 -4.53 -27.73
C GLN A 34 0.60 -3.18 -27.09
N PHE A 35 0.85 -3.06 -25.79
CA PHE A 35 0.86 -1.76 -25.12
C PHE A 35 2.17 -1.03 -25.37
N SER A 36 2.11 0.30 -25.51
CA SER A 36 3.32 1.12 -25.43
C SER A 36 3.94 1.00 -24.03
N TYR A 37 5.28 1.11 -23.95
CA TYR A 37 5.99 1.10 -22.67
C TYR A 37 5.45 2.15 -21.69
N HIS A 38 5.06 3.32 -22.20
CA HIS A 38 4.50 4.39 -21.38
C HIS A 38 3.13 4.02 -20.79
N SER A 39 2.21 3.50 -21.62
CA SER A 39 0.90 3.05 -21.17
C SER A 39 1.00 1.96 -20.10
N TYR A 40 1.95 1.04 -20.30
CA TYR A 40 2.24 -0.03 -19.35
C TYR A 40 2.72 0.49 -17.98
N HIS A 41 3.71 1.37 -18.00
CA HIS A 41 4.24 1.96 -16.77
C HIS A 41 3.17 2.74 -16.02
N LEU A 42 2.33 3.48 -16.74
CA LEU A 42 1.21 4.22 -16.17
C LEU A 42 0.18 3.29 -15.51
N LEU A 43 -0.15 2.17 -16.16
CA LEU A 43 -1.09 1.17 -15.65
C LEU A 43 -0.55 0.50 -14.37
N ILE A 44 0.74 0.11 -14.34
CA ILE A 44 1.37 -0.41 -13.12
C ILE A 44 1.33 0.62 -11.99
N CYS A 45 1.68 1.87 -12.28
CA CYS A 45 1.64 2.94 -11.28
C CYS A 45 0.23 3.07 -10.70
N MET A 46 -0.80 3.17 -11.54
CA MET A 46 -2.19 3.29 -11.09
C MET A 46 -2.63 2.11 -10.22
N ILE A 47 -2.38 0.87 -10.65
CA ILE A 47 -2.72 -0.32 -9.87
C ILE A 47 -1.98 -0.32 -8.54
N SER A 48 -0.69 0.02 -8.54
CA SER A 48 0.10 0.08 -7.33
C SER A 48 -0.49 1.06 -6.31
N TYR A 49 -0.90 2.26 -6.73
CA TYR A 49 -1.55 3.21 -5.82
C TYR A 49 -2.95 2.76 -5.37
N LEU A 50 -3.73 2.09 -6.23
CA LEU A 50 -5.01 1.49 -5.84
C LEU A 50 -4.86 0.41 -4.76
N ILE A 51 -3.81 -0.41 -4.83
CA ILE A 51 -3.48 -1.38 -3.78
C ILE A 51 -3.19 -0.67 -2.45
N ILE A 52 -2.45 0.44 -2.47
CA ILE A 52 -2.17 1.21 -1.24
C ILE A 52 -3.43 1.87 -0.67
N ILE A 53 -4.29 2.41 -1.53
CA ILE A 53 -5.57 3.00 -1.12
C ILE A 53 -6.43 1.93 -0.43
N SER A 54 -6.64 0.79 -1.08
CA SER A 54 -7.43 -0.33 -0.52
C SER A 54 -6.82 -0.88 0.77
N ALA A 55 -5.49 -1.03 0.82
CA ALA A 55 -4.78 -1.44 2.04
C ALA A 55 -5.01 -0.47 3.20
N SER A 56 -5.07 0.84 2.93
CA SER A 56 -5.34 1.86 3.95
C SER A 56 -6.73 1.69 4.58
N PHE A 57 -7.76 1.44 3.76
CA PHE A 57 -9.11 1.15 4.25
C PHE A 57 -9.17 -0.12 5.11
N ILE A 58 -8.52 -1.20 4.65
CA ILE A 58 -8.45 -2.45 5.41
C ILE A 58 -7.74 -2.24 6.75
N PHE A 59 -6.61 -1.54 6.73
CA PHE A 59 -5.84 -1.23 7.94
C PHE A 59 -6.66 -0.43 8.95
N PHE A 60 -7.35 0.62 8.51
CA PHE A 60 -8.22 1.44 9.35
C PHE A 60 -9.36 0.61 9.98
N LYS A 61 -9.97 -0.30 9.21
CA LYS A 61 -11.05 -1.16 9.71
C LYS A 61 -10.55 -2.14 10.78
N LEU A 62 -9.31 -2.62 10.65
CA LEU A 62 -8.70 -3.57 11.57
C LEU A 62 -8.14 -2.90 12.84
N ASN A 63 -7.68 -1.65 12.75
CA ASN A 63 -7.07 -0.91 13.86
C ASN A 63 -7.99 0.20 14.38
N LYS A 64 -8.84 -0.15 15.35
CA LYS A 64 -9.77 0.80 15.98
C LYS A 64 -9.13 1.63 17.10
N GLU A 65 -8.18 1.05 17.83
CA GLU A 65 -7.48 1.71 18.93
C GLU A 65 -6.14 2.25 18.46
N LYS A 66 -5.77 3.46 18.92
CA LYS A 66 -4.49 4.12 18.60
C LYS A 66 -4.17 4.10 17.09
N ALA A 67 -5.19 4.26 16.25
CA ALA A 67 -5.11 4.09 14.80
C ALA A 67 -3.97 4.91 14.15
N LEU A 68 -3.76 6.15 14.62
CA LEU A 68 -2.69 7.03 14.12
C LEU A 68 -1.29 6.46 14.43
N ILE A 69 -1.06 5.98 15.65
CA ILE A 69 0.23 5.41 16.07
C ILE A 69 0.49 4.15 15.25
N ASN A 70 -0.50 3.27 15.13
CA ASN A 70 -0.37 2.04 14.36
C ASN A 70 -0.12 2.34 12.86
N ALA A 71 -0.81 3.31 12.28
CA ALA A 71 -0.60 3.71 10.89
C ALA A 71 0.81 4.29 10.67
N SER A 72 1.32 5.06 11.63
CA SER A 72 2.68 5.61 11.59
C SER A 72 3.73 4.50 11.64
N ILE A 73 3.56 3.53 12.53
CA ILE A 73 4.44 2.36 12.63
C ILE A 73 4.41 1.56 11.33
N PHE A 74 3.21 1.30 10.78
CA PHE A 74 3.09 0.56 9.52
C PHE A 74 3.78 1.29 8.36
N ALA A 75 3.55 2.60 8.22
CA ALA A 75 4.17 3.41 7.17
C ALA A 75 5.70 3.39 7.28
N LEU A 76 6.25 3.48 8.50
CA LEU A 76 7.69 3.39 8.73
C LEU A 76 8.25 2.02 8.34
N ILE A 77 7.62 0.93 8.77
CA ILE A 77 8.03 -0.43 8.40
C ILE A 77 7.99 -0.60 6.88
N TYR A 78 6.93 -0.10 6.23
CA TYR A 78 6.78 -0.20 4.79
C TYR A 78 7.84 0.62 4.03
N ALA A 79 8.16 1.83 4.50
CA ALA A 79 9.23 2.66 3.95
C ALA A 79 10.62 2.01 4.10
N LEU A 80 10.89 1.40 5.26
CA LEU A 80 12.14 0.66 5.51
C LEU A 80 12.27 -0.54 4.57
N LEU A 81 11.21 -1.34 4.43
CA LEU A 81 11.17 -2.48 3.51
C LEU A 81 11.46 -2.05 2.06
N LEU A 82 10.80 -0.98 1.58
CA LEU A 82 11.05 -0.44 0.25
C LEU A 82 12.49 0.04 0.09
N SER A 83 13.05 0.70 1.11
CA SER A 83 14.42 1.22 1.07
C SER A 83 15.46 0.09 1.02
N ILE A 84 15.21 -1.02 1.71
CA ILE A 84 16.08 -2.21 1.68
C ILE A 84 16.01 -2.89 0.32
N LEU A 85 14.80 -3.10 -0.21
CA LEU A 85 14.59 -3.80 -1.48
C LEU A 85 15.12 -3.03 -2.70
N PHE A 86 15.11 -1.70 -2.64
CA PHE A 86 15.52 -0.82 -3.75
C PHE A 86 16.75 0.03 -3.43
N ILE A 87 17.65 -0.44 -2.56
CA ILE A 87 18.79 0.34 -2.09
C ILE A 87 19.71 0.83 -3.22
N GLN A 88 19.90 0.02 -4.26
CA GLN A 88 20.72 0.36 -5.44
C GLN A 88 20.06 1.37 -6.38
N HIS A 89 18.74 1.47 -6.34
CA HIS A 89 17.93 2.35 -7.19
C HIS A 89 17.05 3.24 -6.33
N TRP A 90 17.61 3.77 -5.25
CA TRP A 90 16.83 4.60 -4.35
C TRP A 90 16.41 5.90 -5.02
N HIS A 91 15.14 6.23 -4.89
CA HIS A 91 14.57 7.47 -5.42
C HIS A 91 13.42 7.93 -4.54
N LEU A 92 13.22 9.24 -4.45
CA LEU A 92 12.26 9.85 -3.53
C LEU A 92 10.82 9.35 -3.73
N SER A 93 10.49 8.92 -4.97
CA SER A 93 9.17 8.38 -5.30
C SER A 93 8.83 7.08 -4.55
N LEU A 94 9.84 6.34 -4.04
CA LEU A 94 9.61 5.17 -3.18
C LEU A 94 8.88 5.54 -1.89
N LEU A 95 9.08 6.76 -1.37
CA LEU A 95 8.43 7.23 -0.15
C LEU A 95 6.98 7.70 -0.38
N LEU A 96 6.57 7.94 -1.62
CA LEU A 96 5.21 8.38 -1.93
C LEU A 96 4.16 7.36 -1.47
N LYS A 97 4.42 6.06 -1.61
CA LYS A 97 3.46 5.01 -1.22
C LYS A 97 3.28 4.92 0.30
N PRO A 98 4.34 4.84 1.13
CA PRO A 98 4.22 4.96 2.59
C PRO A 98 3.54 6.25 3.04
N LEU A 99 3.89 7.39 2.43
CA LEU A 99 3.31 8.69 2.77
C LEU A 99 1.81 8.72 2.43
N LEU A 100 1.43 8.27 1.24
CA LEU A 100 0.03 8.21 0.81
C LEU A 100 -0.80 7.31 1.74
N PHE A 101 -0.28 6.15 2.14
CA PHE A 101 -0.93 5.29 3.13
C PHE A 101 -1.18 6.04 4.45
N LEU A 102 -0.18 6.76 4.95
CA LEU A 102 -0.28 7.53 6.19
C LEU A 102 -1.30 8.67 6.08
N PHE A 103 -1.23 9.45 4.99
CA PHE A 103 -2.19 10.52 4.71
C PHE A 103 -3.64 10.02 4.63
N LEU A 104 -3.89 8.91 3.93
CA LEU A 104 -5.24 8.34 3.84
C LEU A 104 -5.75 7.89 5.20
N ASN A 105 -4.93 7.23 6.01
CA ASN A 105 -5.34 6.83 7.35
C ASN A 105 -5.63 8.04 8.25
N ILE A 106 -4.87 9.13 8.14
CA ILE A 106 -5.17 10.39 8.84
C ILE A 106 -6.54 10.93 8.42
N ILE A 107 -6.81 11.04 7.12
CA ILE A 107 -8.09 11.54 6.59
C ILE A 107 -9.26 10.67 7.11
N LEU A 108 -9.12 9.35 7.08
CA LEU A 108 -10.14 8.41 7.56
C LEU A 108 -10.42 8.56 9.07
N ILE A 109 -9.37 8.78 9.87
CA ILE A 109 -9.50 9.05 11.30
C ILE A 109 -10.27 10.34 11.54
N TYR A 110 -9.92 11.43 10.84
CA TYR A 110 -10.62 12.72 10.96
C TYR A 110 -12.07 12.65 10.48
N ALA A 111 -12.32 11.97 9.36
CA ALA A 111 -13.67 11.78 8.84
C ALA A 111 -14.58 11.03 9.84
N LYS A 112 -14.06 9.99 10.49
CA LYS A 112 -14.81 9.25 11.52
C LYS A 112 -15.09 10.08 12.77
N LYS A 113 -14.15 10.93 13.21
CA LYS A 113 -14.35 11.83 14.36
C LYS A 113 -15.48 12.82 14.14
N LYS A 114 -15.71 13.27 12.90
CA LYS A 114 -16.76 14.25 12.56
C LYS A 114 -18.17 13.62 12.53
N GLN A 115 -18.27 12.30 12.51
CA GLN A 115 -19.54 11.56 12.49
C GLN A 115 -20.08 11.24 13.90
N HIS A 116 -19.33 11.57 14.96
CA HIS A 116 -19.71 11.42 16.36
C HIS A 116 -19.73 12.80 17.04
#